data_AF-A0A2V6AV20-F1
#
_entry.id   AF-A0A2V6AV20-F1
#
_cell.length_a   1.000
_cell.length_b   1.000
_cell.length_c   1.000
_cell.angle_alpha   90.00
_cell.angle_beta   90.00
_cell.angle_gamma   90.00
#
_symmetry.space_group_name_H-M   'P 1'
#
loop_
_entity.id
_entity.type
_entity.pdbx_description
1 polymer ?
#
loop_
_entity_poly.entity_id
_entity_poly.type
_entity_poly.pdbx_seq_one_letter_code
_entity_poly.pdbx_strand_id
1 'polypeptide(L)'
;MADSESLHRTAYSPAPFSTWLGIVCLFVVFGVIVLAVIGPSPRGSNYEQMRAQKRMERLKTLREETLKDLTTYAWVDKNKGVARIPIDRAMELTVAELAQKKPAPAGPIATPAAQTPPTAASPAPPVAAQGATGAPPAPPSPAARQSQPAPASPAPATTP
;
A
#
# COMPACT_ATOMS: atom_id res chain seq x y z
N MET A 1 -35.66 -24.58 -67.36
CA MET A 1 -35.30 -23.16 -67.55
C MET A 1 -36.62 -22.40 -67.47
N ALA A 2 -36.93 -21.52 -66.53
CA ALA A 2 -36.13 -20.79 -65.56
C ALA A 2 -37.07 -20.29 -64.44
N ASP A 3 -36.95 -20.78 -63.21
CA ASP A 3 -37.73 -20.31 -62.05
C ASP A 3 -36.84 -20.23 -60.79
N SER A 4 -35.78 -19.42 -60.85
CA SER A 4 -34.86 -19.25 -59.70
C SER A 4 -34.25 -17.85 -59.55
N GLU A 5 -34.87 -16.81 -60.10
CA GLU A 5 -34.30 -15.44 -60.10
C GLU A 5 -35.06 -14.42 -59.24
N SER A 6 -36.01 -14.84 -58.38
CA SER A 6 -36.89 -13.89 -57.66
C SER A 6 -36.67 -13.76 -56.14
N LEU A 7 -35.59 -14.31 -55.57
CA LEU A 7 -35.42 -14.37 -54.10
C LEU A 7 -34.33 -13.50 -53.47
N HIS A 8 -33.70 -12.56 -54.18
CA HIS A 8 -32.71 -11.66 -53.56
C HIS A 8 -32.83 -10.18 -53.95
N ARG A 9 -34.05 -9.71 -54.26
CA ARG A 9 -34.31 -8.27 -54.25
C ARG A 9 -34.74 -7.83 -52.85
N THR A 10 -33.80 -7.90 -51.91
CA THR A 10 -33.89 -7.04 -50.72
C THR A 10 -33.79 -5.62 -51.24
N ALA A 11 -34.95 -5.00 -51.45
CA ALA A 11 -35.04 -3.59 -51.75
C ALA A 11 -34.29 -2.87 -50.62
N TYR A 12 -33.10 -2.36 -50.92
CA TYR A 12 -32.42 -1.41 -50.07
C TYR A 12 -33.27 -0.14 -50.13
N SER A 13 -34.30 -0.10 -49.29
CA SER A 13 -35.02 1.13 -49.04
C SER A 13 -33.99 2.07 -48.44
N PRO A 14 -33.73 3.26 -49.02
CA PRO A 14 -33.01 4.28 -48.27
C PRO A 14 -33.77 4.42 -46.95
N ALA A 15 -33.05 4.22 -45.85
CA ALA A 15 -33.67 4.29 -44.53
C ALA A 15 -34.47 5.61 -44.48
N PRO A 16 -35.79 5.57 -44.17
CA PRO A 16 -36.55 6.81 -44.09
C PRO A 16 -35.84 7.68 -43.05
N PHE A 17 -35.78 8.99 -43.29
CA PHE A 17 -35.09 9.95 -42.41
C PHE A 17 -35.43 9.77 -40.92
N SER A 18 -36.64 9.27 -40.62
CA SER A 18 -37.09 8.85 -39.29
C SER A 18 -36.23 7.76 -38.64
N THR A 19 -35.81 6.72 -39.37
CA THR A 19 -34.92 5.67 -38.86
C THR A 19 -33.53 6.22 -38.53
N TRP A 20 -33.02 7.13 -39.37
CA TRP A 20 -31.76 7.83 -39.09
C TRP A 20 -31.87 8.70 -37.84
N LEU A 21 -32.96 9.47 -37.71
CA LEU A 21 -33.23 10.30 -36.53
C LEU A 21 -33.39 9.45 -35.27
N GLY A 22 -34.05 8.29 -35.37
CA GLY A 22 -34.18 7.33 -34.26
C GLY A 22 -32.83 6.79 -33.79
N ILE A 23 -31.93 6.45 -34.74
CA ILE A 23 -30.57 6.00 -34.44
C ILE A 23 -29.78 7.13 -33.75
N VAL A 24 -29.82 8.36 -34.28
CA VAL A 24 -29.15 9.51 -33.66
C VAL A 24 -29.70 9.77 -32.26
N CYS A 25 -31.01 9.73 -32.09
CA CYS A 25 -31.66 9.92 -30.78
C CYS A 25 -31.22 8.84 -29.78
N LEU A 26 -31.07 7.59 -30.21
CA LEU A 26 -30.56 6.50 -29.39
C LEU A 26 -29.12 6.78 -28.95
N PHE A 27 -28.24 7.21 -29.85
CA PHE A 27 -26.86 7.60 -29.49
C PHE A 27 -26.80 8.81 -28.56
N VAL A 28 -27.68 9.80 -28.72
CA VAL A 28 -27.77 10.95 -27.83
C VAL A 28 -28.22 10.51 -26.43
N VAL A 29 -29.29 9.72 -26.34
CA VAL A 29 -29.79 9.18 -25.06
C VAL A 29 -28.73 8.31 -24.40
N PHE A 30 -28.07 7.43 -25.16
CA PHE A 30 -26.96 6.62 -24.66
C PHE A 30 -25.79 7.47 -24.17
N GLY A 31 -25.40 8.50 -24.92
CA GLY A 31 -24.37 9.46 -24.52
C GLY A 31 -24.73 10.21 -23.23
N VAL A 32 -25.99 10.62 -23.08
CA VAL A 32 -26.49 11.26 -21.84
C VAL A 32 -26.46 10.29 -20.66
N ILE A 33 -26.87 9.03 -20.86
CA ILE A 33 -26.80 8.00 -19.82
C ILE A 33 -25.35 7.73 -19.40
N VAL A 34 -24.44 7.55 -20.35
CA VAL A 34 -23.00 7.35 -20.11
C VAL A 34 -22.42 8.56 -19.38
N LEU A 35 -22.76 9.78 -19.79
CA LEU A 35 -22.31 11.01 -19.13
C LEU A 35 -22.87 11.13 -17.71
N ALA A 36 -24.12 10.74 -17.47
CA ALA A 36 -24.73 10.74 -16.14
C ALA A 36 -24.12 9.69 -15.21
N VAL A 37 -23.68 8.54 -15.74
CA VAL A 37 -23.09 7.44 -14.95
C VAL A 37 -21.58 7.63 -14.72
N ILE A 38 -20.83 8.10 -15.72
CA ILE A 38 -19.36 8.23 -15.72
C ILE A 38 -18.88 9.67 -15.45
N GLY A 39 -19.76 10.66 -15.54
CA GLY A 39 -19.48 12.07 -15.29
C GLY A 39 -19.33 12.44 -13.81
N PRO A 40 -20.19 11.97 -12.89
CA PRO A 40 -20.11 12.36 -11.47
C PRO A 40 -19.04 11.61 -10.68
N SER A 41 -18.40 10.58 -11.26
CA SER A 41 -17.35 9.82 -10.59
C SER A 41 -16.10 10.69 -10.48
N PRO A 42 -15.69 11.12 -9.27
CA PRO A 42 -14.51 11.97 -9.10
C PRO A 42 -13.29 11.22 -9.63
N ARG A 43 -12.75 11.71 -10.75
CA ARG A 43 -11.62 11.07 -11.42
C ARG A 43 -10.38 11.35 -10.60
N GLY A 44 -9.99 10.37 -9.79
CA GLY A 44 -8.83 10.43 -8.92
C GLY A 44 -9.15 10.94 -7.52
N SER A 45 -8.30 10.51 -6.58
CA SER A 45 -8.25 10.85 -5.16
C SER A 45 -9.05 10.00 -4.17
N ASN A 46 -10.16 9.31 -4.50
CA ASN A 46 -10.91 8.59 -3.45
C ASN A 46 -10.10 7.48 -2.77
N TYR A 47 -9.34 6.69 -3.55
CA TYR A 47 -8.48 5.64 -3.00
C TYR A 47 -7.32 6.19 -2.17
N GLU A 48 -6.66 7.25 -2.67
CA GLU A 48 -5.56 7.91 -1.96
C GLU A 48 -6.03 8.63 -0.70
N GLN A 49 -7.22 9.24 -0.74
CA GLN A 49 -7.87 9.85 0.42
C GLN A 49 -8.18 8.79 1.48
N MET A 50 -8.77 7.64 1.10
CA MET A 50 -9.01 6.55 2.05
C MET A 50 -7.71 6.02 2.66
N ARG A 51 -6.63 5.89 1.87
CA ARG A 51 -5.32 5.48 2.38
C ARG A 51 -4.73 6.52 3.33
N ALA A 52 -4.85 7.80 3.01
CA ALA A 52 -4.40 8.91 3.85
C ALA A 52 -5.19 8.95 5.17
N GLN A 53 -6.52 8.83 5.11
CA GLN A 53 -7.40 8.73 6.29
C GLN A 53 -6.97 7.58 7.20
N LYS A 54 -6.80 6.38 6.64
CA LYS A 54 -6.36 5.21 7.41
C LYS A 54 -4.99 5.40 8.09
N ARG A 55 -4.05 6.10 7.43
CA ARG A 55 -2.76 6.46 8.06
C ARG A 55 -2.96 7.45 9.20
N MET A 56 -3.81 8.46 9.03
CA MET A 56 -4.10 9.45 10.08
C MET A 56 -4.79 8.83 11.29
N GLU A 57 -5.76 7.94 11.08
CA GLU A 57 -6.42 7.20 12.15
C GLU A 57 -5.43 6.31 12.93
N ARG A 58 -4.55 5.60 12.23
CA ARG A 58 -3.46 4.82 12.84
C ARG A 58 -2.53 5.69 13.68
N LEU A 59 -2.15 6.87 13.18
CA LEU A 59 -1.31 7.78 13.96
C LEU A 59 -2.04 8.35 15.18
N LYS A 60 -3.33 8.67 15.04
CA LYS A 60 -4.14 9.18 16.14
C LYS A 60 -4.29 8.14 17.25
N THR A 61 -4.67 6.92 16.89
CA THR A 61 -4.79 5.80 17.83
C THR A 61 -3.48 5.52 18.55
N LEU A 62 -2.36 5.42 17.82
CA LEU A 62 -1.04 5.23 18.44
C LEU A 62 -0.65 6.38 19.38
N ARG A 63 -0.96 7.64 19.01
CA ARG A 63 -0.71 8.78 19.89
C ARG A 63 -1.56 8.74 21.15
N GLU A 64 -2.85 8.41 21.04
CA GLU A 64 -3.76 8.31 22.17
C GLU A 64 -3.32 7.19 23.13
N GLU A 65 -2.98 6.01 22.59
CA GLU A 65 -2.41 4.91 23.36
C GLU A 65 -1.12 5.33 24.06
N THR A 66 -0.19 5.96 23.32
CA THR A 66 1.08 6.43 23.89
C THR A 66 0.88 7.49 24.97
N LEU A 67 -0.03 8.45 24.76
CA LEU A 67 -0.32 9.48 25.74
C LEU A 67 -0.93 8.88 27.00
N LYS A 68 -1.88 7.95 26.87
CA LYS A 68 -2.42 7.22 28.02
C LYS A 68 -1.31 6.49 28.77
N ASP A 69 -0.46 5.79 28.05
CA ASP A 69 0.67 5.05 28.58
C ASP A 69 1.68 5.92 29.32
N LEU A 70 1.91 7.17 28.86
CA LEU A 70 2.85 8.12 29.47
C LEU A 70 2.26 8.93 30.64
N THR A 71 0.93 9.09 30.69
CA THR A 71 0.27 9.96 31.68
C THR A 71 -0.40 9.19 32.82
N THR A 72 -0.49 7.86 32.71
CA THR A 72 -1.16 7.03 33.70
C THR A 72 -0.20 6.12 34.44
N TYR A 73 -0.59 5.74 35.65
CA TYR A 73 0.09 4.70 36.42
C TYR A 73 -0.33 3.32 35.91
N ALA A 74 0.64 2.43 35.75
CA ALA A 74 0.37 1.05 35.37
C ALA A 74 1.48 0.12 35.89
N TRP A 75 1.17 -1.15 36.09
CA TRP A 75 2.18 -2.16 36.33
C TRP A 75 2.80 -2.60 35.00
N VAL A 76 4.13 -2.60 34.90
CA VAL A 76 4.87 -3.15 33.75
C VAL A 76 5.10 -4.64 33.95
N ASP A 77 5.57 -5.03 35.13
CA ASP A 77 5.74 -6.41 35.54
C ASP A 77 5.44 -6.54 37.04
N LYS A 78 4.25 -7.07 37.35
CA LYS A 78 3.80 -7.27 38.74
C LYS A 78 4.66 -8.27 39.51
N ASN A 79 5.18 -9.29 38.84
CA ASN A 79 5.98 -10.34 39.48
C ASN A 79 7.35 -9.80 39.90
N LYS A 80 7.89 -8.86 39.13
CA LYS A 80 9.16 -8.18 39.43
C LYS A 80 8.99 -6.89 40.24
N GLY A 81 7.76 -6.50 40.57
CA GLY A 81 7.49 -5.26 41.27
C GLY A 81 7.83 -4.00 40.46
N VAL A 82 7.82 -4.07 39.12
CA VAL A 82 8.13 -2.94 38.24
C VAL A 82 6.85 -2.24 37.80
N ALA A 83 6.70 -0.98 38.20
CA ALA A 83 5.59 -0.12 37.81
C ALA A 83 6.07 1.04 36.92
N ARG A 84 5.18 1.48 36.03
CA ARG A 84 5.29 2.72 35.28
C ARG A 84 4.61 3.82 36.06
N ILE A 85 5.27 4.97 36.12
CA ILE A 85 4.74 6.23 36.65
C ILE A 85 4.53 7.23 35.50
N PRO A 86 3.63 8.21 35.65
CA PRO A 86 3.46 9.29 34.69
C PRO A 86 4.75 10.05 34.45
N ILE A 87 4.95 10.49 33.22
CA ILE A 87 6.19 11.12 32.77
C ILE A 87 6.49 12.42 33.54
N ASP A 88 5.48 13.21 33.89
CA ASP A 88 5.67 14.44 34.68
C ASP A 88 6.29 14.11 36.04
N ARG A 89 5.79 13.07 36.70
CA ARG A 89 6.33 12.62 37.98
C ARG A 89 7.71 11.99 37.84
N ALA A 90 7.95 11.24 36.77
CA ALA A 90 9.28 10.70 36.48
C ALA A 90 10.30 11.83 36.30
N MET A 91 9.95 12.89 35.55
CA MET A 91 10.82 14.05 35.37
C MET A 91 11.13 14.73 36.70
N GLU A 92 10.14 15.00 37.56
CA GLU A 92 10.38 15.57 38.89
C GLU A 92 11.34 14.73 39.74
N LEU A 93 11.13 13.42 39.79
CA LEU A 93 11.96 12.50 40.57
C LEU A 93 13.38 12.42 40.02
N THR A 94 13.53 12.35 38.70
CA THR A 94 14.85 12.32 38.07
C THR A 94 15.62 13.62 38.29
N VAL A 95 14.97 14.79 38.19
CA VAL A 95 15.62 16.07 38.48
C VAL A 95 16.07 16.12 39.95
N ALA A 96 15.24 15.67 40.88
CA ALA A 96 15.60 15.60 42.29
C ALA A 96 16.78 14.64 42.55
N GLU A 97 16.79 13.47 41.90
CA GLU A 97 17.88 12.50 41.99
C GLU A 97 19.18 13.05 41.42
N LEU A 98 19.12 13.69 40.24
CA LEU A 98 20.27 14.30 39.60
C LEU A 98 20.83 15.47 40.44
N ALA A 99 19.97 16.26 41.07
CA ALA A 99 20.40 17.36 41.95
C ALA A 99 21.18 16.87 43.17
N GLN A 100 20.90 15.65 43.65
CA GLN A 100 21.64 15.02 44.75
C GLN A 100 22.95 14.37 44.29
N LYS A 101 23.07 14.05 42.99
CA LYS A 101 24.24 13.37 42.43
C LYS A 101 25.31 14.38 42.03
N LYS A 102 26.57 14.10 42.39
CA LYS A 102 27.69 14.93 41.92
C LYS A 102 27.87 14.77 40.40
N PRO A 103 28.01 15.87 39.64
CA PRO A 103 28.25 15.78 38.21
C PRO A 103 29.59 15.08 37.94
N ALA A 104 29.57 14.10 37.03
CA ALA A 104 30.78 13.46 36.55
C ALA A 104 31.45 14.33 35.47
N PRO A 105 32.79 14.28 35.32
CA PRO A 105 33.48 14.96 34.24
C PRO A 105 32.91 14.50 32.88
N ALA A 106 32.63 15.45 31.99
CA ALA A 106 32.36 15.10 30.60
C ALA A 106 33.62 14.42 30.02
N GLY A 107 33.44 13.26 29.37
CA GLY A 107 34.53 12.56 28.71
C GLY A 107 35.18 13.41 27.60
N PRO A 108 36.35 12.98 27.08
CA PRO A 108 37.05 13.72 26.04
C PRO A 108 36.15 13.95 24.81
N ILE A 109 36.14 15.18 24.30
CA ILE A 109 35.42 15.52 23.07
C ILE A 109 36.13 14.81 21.91
N ALA A 110 35.45 13.86 21.27
CA ALA A 110 35.94 13.27 20.03
C ALA A 110 36.04 14.37 18.97
N THR A 111 37.24 14.56 18.40
CA THR A 111 37.43 15.41 17.22
C THR A 111 36.50 14.91 16.11
N PRO A 112 35.68 15.77 15.48
CA PRO A 112 34.85 15.37 14.35
C PRO A 112 35.73 14.71 13.30
N ALA A 113 35.44 13.46 12.94
CA ALA A 113 36.11 12.80 11.84
C ALA A 113 35.87 13.63 10.58
N ALA A 114 36.96 13.99 9.89
CA ALA A 114 36.86 14.67 8.60
C ALA A 114 36.02 13.77 7.67
N GLN A 115 34.87 14.28 7.24
CA GLN A 115 34.10 13.64 6.18
C GLN A 115 34.99 13.67 4.94
N THR A 116 35.52 12.53 4.54
CA THR A 116 36.18 12.40 3.23
C THR A 116 35.17 12.83 2.17
N PRO A 117 35.49 13.81 1.32
CA PRO A 117 34.61 14.20 0.23
C PRO A 117 34.30 12.95 -0.61
N PRO A 118 33.07 12.79 -1.12
CA PRO A 118 32.77 11.70 -2.04
C PRO A 118 33.74 11.81 -3.20
N THR A 119 34.59 10.79 -3.36
CA THR A 119 35.45 10.64 -4.52
C THR A 119 34.58 10.84 -5.75
N ALA A 120 34.86 11.91 -6.50
CA ALA A 120 34.20 12.19 -7.77
C ALA A 120 34.24 10.92 -8.62
N ALA A 121 33.05 10.44 -9.01
CA ALA A 121 32.92 9.28 -9.88
C ALA A 121 33.76 9.51 -11.13
N SER A 122 34.80 8.69 -11.31
CA SER A 122 35.55 8.65 -12.55
C SER A 122 34.61 8.24 -13.68
N PRO A 123 34.71 8.83 -14.90
CA PRO A 123 33.76 8.56 -15.97
C PRO A 123 33.84 7.10 -16.39
N ALA A 124 32.69 6.42 -16.44
CA ALA A 124 32.60 5.06 -16.96
C ALA A 124 33.12 5.02 -18.41
N PRO A 125 34.04 4.09 -18.77
CA PRO A 125 34.43 3.89 -20.15
C PRO A 125 33.27 3.30 -20.96
N PRO A 126 33.18 3.60 -22.28
CA PRO A 126 32.10 3.12 -23.12
C PRO A 126 32.20 1.60 -23.31
N VAL A 127 31.07 0.92 -23.09
CA VAL A 127 30.91 -0.51 -23.34
C VAL A 127 31.03 -0.77 -24.84
N ALA A 128 32.06 -1.53 -25.26
CA ALA A 128 32.11 -2.24 -26.52
C ALA A 128 32.28 -3.73 -26.24
N ALA A 129 31.38 -4.53 -26.81
CA ALA A 129 31.03 -5.88 -26.40
C ALA A 129 31.94 -6.99 -26.98
N GLN A 130 31.74 -8.19 -26.42
CA GLN A 130 32.07 -9.55 -26.90
C GLN A 130 33.38 -10.15 -26.34
N GLY A 131 33.40 -11.32 -25.68
CA GLY A 131 32.38 -12.30 -25.34
C GLY A 131 33.01 -13.58 -24.78
N ALA A 132 32.39 -14.16 -23.74
CA ALA A 132 32.45 -15.54 -23.21
C ALA A 132 32.01 -15.42 -21.73
N THR A 133 30.84 -15.83 -21.28
CA THR A 133 30.09 -17.08 -21.48
C THR A 133 28.58 -16.81 -21.26
N GLY A 134 27.72 -17.39 -22.10
CA GLY A 134 26.27 -17.22 -21.99
C GLY A 134 25.62 -18.07 -20.89
N ALA A 135 24.64 -17.47 -20.19
CA ALA A 135 23.30 -17.99 -19.86
C ALA A 135 22.74 -17.27 -18.61
N PRO A 136 21.48 -16.82 -18.61
CA PRO A 136 20.94 -15.86 -17.64
C PRO A 136 20.52 -16.52 -16.31
N PRO A 137 20.75 -15.91 -15.13
CA PRO A 137 20.02 -16.31 -13.94
C PRO A 137 18.58 -15.79 -14.03
N ALA A 138 17.64 -16.73 -14.00
CA ALA A 138 16.21 -16.52 -13.99
C ALA A 138 15.73 -15.69 -12.77
N PRO A 139 14.57 -15.00 -12.87
CA PRO A 139 13.91 -14.33 -11.76
C PRO A 139 13.51 -15.33 -10.64
N PRO A 140 13.39 -14.90 -9.37
CA PRO A 140 12.99 -15.79 -8.29
C PRO A 140 11.58 -16.34 -8.57
N SER A 141 11.48 -17.65 -8.79
CA SER A 141 10.20 -18.34 -8.89
C SER A 141 9.48 -18.39 -7.54
N PRO A 142 8.16 -18.15 -7.50
CA PRO A 142 7.34 -18.31 -6.31
C PRO A 142 6.93 -19.77 -6.17
N ALA A 143 7.77 -20.63 -5.58
CA ALA A 143 7.34 -21.98 -5.17
C ALA A 143 8.33 -22.64 -4.20
N ALA A 144 8.27 -22.26 -2.93
CA ALA A 144 8.54 -23.20 -1.84
C ALA A 144 7.20 -23.53 -1.16
N ARG A 145 6.27 -24.04 -1.97
CA ARG A 145 5.23 -24.97 -1.51
C ARG A 145 5.87 -26.35 -1.58
N GLN A 146 6.21 -26.93 -0.44
CA GLN A 146 6.01 -28.35 -0.08
C GLN A 146 6.90 -28.73 1.11
N SER A 147 6.33 -28.66 2.32
CA SER A 147 6.42 -29.71 3.34
C SER A 147 5.83 -29.18 4.67
N GLN A 148 4.51 -28.96 4.69
CA GLN A 148 3.76 -29.04 5.94
C GLN A 148 2.82 -30.25 5.83
N PRO A 149 2.83 -31.17 6.81
CA PRO A 149 1.93 -32.31 6.81
C PRO A 149 0.48 -31.83 6.86
N ALA A 150 -0.36 -32.48 6.07
CA ALA A 150 -1.78 -32.19 5.96
C ALA A 150 -2.47 -32.17 7.33
N PRO A 151 -3.33 -31.18 7.64
CA PRO A 151 -4.32 -31.36 8.69
C PRO A 151 -5.31 -32.42 8.22
N ALA A 152 -5.43 -33.49 9.01
CA ALA A 152 -6.40 -34.55 8.79
C ALA A 152 -7.81 -33.98 8.58
N SER A 153 -8.51 -34.48 7.56
CA SER A 153 -9.96 -34.34 7.44
C SER A 153 -10.62 -34.84 8.74
N PRO A 154 -11.59 -34.11 9.34
CA PRO A 154 -12.45 -34.72 10.32
C PRO A 154 -13.35 -35.72 9.57
N ALA A 155 -13.16 -37.01 9.85
CA ALA A 155 -14.18 -38.01 9.59
C ALA A 155 -15.48 -37.62 10.35
N PRO A 156 -16.67 -37.90 9.81
CA PRO A 156 -17.92 -37.66 10.51
C PRO A 156 -17.94 -38.49 11.80
N ALA A 157 -18.13 -37.83 12.94
CA ALA A 157 -18.37 -38.50 14.20
C ALA A 157 -19.69 -39.28 14.09
N THR A 158 -19.57 -40.60 14.15
CA THR A 158 -20.66 -41.50 14.52
C THR A 158 -21.03 -41.27 15.98
N THR A 159 -22.32 -41.00 16.20
CA THR A 159 -23.03 -40.99 17.47
C THR A 159 -22.81 -42.30 18.25
N PRO A 160 -22.65 -42.22 19.58
CA PRO A 160 -23.43 -43.08 20.46
C PRO A 160 -24.31 -42.28 21.45
#